data_AF-A0A1C0TR78-F1
#
_entry.id   AF-A0A1C0TR78-F1
#
_cell.length_a   1.000
_cell.length_b   1.000
_cell.length_c   1.000
_cell.angle_alpha   90.00
_cell.angle_beta   90.00
_cell.angle_gamma   90.00
#
_symmetry.space_group_name_H-M   'P 1'
#
loop_
_entity.id
_entity.type
_entity.pdbx_description
1 polymer ?
#
loop_
_entity_poly.entity_id
_entity_poly.type
_entity_poly.pdbx_seq_one_letter_code
_entity_poly.pdbx_strand_id
1 'polypeptide(L)'
;MEITLRPAKEEDKPYLLALRKQTMTEHLERQGIFLSNEAHLNRLEDHYKCSHLIIVDGSKVGTLKYLLTQESLEIMQLQIMPQCQGQGIGRAVIQYIVAEYSHLPTYLTVLKENPAQYLYQRLGFVTTSEDEYEYHMVLPATTV
;
A
#
# COMPACT_ATOMS: atom_id res chain seq x y z
N MET A 1 15.26 0.63 -12.64
CA MET A 1 14.53 1.02 -11.44
C MET A 1 14.97 0.10 -10.33
N GLU A 2 15.90 0.58 -9.53
CA GLU A 2 16.32 -0.05 -8.28
C GLU A 2 15.34 0.34 -7.18
N ILE A 3 14.76 -0.65 -6.50
CA ILE A 3 13.78 -0.46 -5.43
C ILE A 3 14.41 -0.88 -4.12
N THR A 4 14.34 0.02 -3.13
CA THR A 4 14.76 -0.26 -1.76
C THR A 4 13.62 0.10 -0.81
N LEU A 5 13.32 -0.83 0.10
CA LEU A 5 12.39 -0.60 1.20
C LEU A 5 13.18 -0.35 2.48
N ARG A 6 13.08 0.87 3.03
CA ARG A 6 13.73 1.23 4.29
C ARG A 6 12.69 1.27 5.42
N PRO A 7 12.86 0.55 6.54
CA PRO A 7 11.98 0.70 7.70
C PRO A 7 11.85 2.16 8.11
N ALA A 8 10.61 2.62 8.32
CA ALA A 8 10.33 3.98 8.75
C ALA A 8 10.79 4.20 10.21
N LYS A 9 11.23 5.42 10.50
CA LYS A 9 11.65 5.88 11.83
C LYS A 9 10.71 6.95 12.35
N GLU A 10 10.75 7.31 13.63
CA GLU A 10 9.89 8.36 14.20
C GLU A 10 9.99 9.70 13.44
N GLU A 11 11.19 10.06 12.96
CA GLU A 11 11.44 11.26 12.14
C GLU A 11 10.71 11.25 10.78
N ASP A 12 10.28 10.07 10.30
CA ASP A 12 9.55 9.93 9.04
C ASP A 12 8.04 10.21 9.20
N LYS A 13 7.51 10.25 10.42
CA LYS A 13 6.06 10.43 10.68
C LYS A 13 5.46 11.67 10.02
N PRO A 14 6.09 12.87 10.08
CA PRO A 14 5.55 14.04 9.39
C PRO A 14 5.42 13.84 7.88
N TYR A 15 6.40 13.18 7.25
CA TYR A 15 6.36 12.86 5.83
C TYR A 15 5.24 11.86 5.51
N LEU A 16 5.13 10.79 6.29
CA LEU A 16 4.12 9.74 6.08
C LEU A 16 2.69 10.27 6.28
N LEU A 17 2.47 11.12 7.29
CA LEU A 17 1.17 11.75 7.51
C LEU A 17 0.78 12.67 6.34
N ALA A 18 1.73 13.49 5.87
CA ALA A 18 1.52 14.37 4.72
C ALA A 18 1.21 13.58 3.45
N LEU A 19 2.01 12.54 3.16
CA LEU A 19 1.79 11.65 2.03
C LEU A 19 0.42 10.96 2.10
N ARG A 20 0.01 10.53 3.30
CA ARG A 20 -1.28 9.88 3.48
C ARG A 20 -2.44 10.80 3.12
N LYS A 21 -2.41 12.05 3.57
CA LYS A 21 -3.45 13.03 3.22
C LYS A 21 -3.46 13.30 1.71
N GLN A 22 -2.28 13.51 1.12
CA GLN A 22 -2.15 13.77 -0.32
C GLN A 22 -2.68 12.63 -1.20
N THR A 23 -2.65 11.39 -0.72
CA THR A 23 -2.98 10.21 -1.54
C THR A 23 -4.32 9.57 -1.19
N MET A 24 -4.87 9.80 0.01
CA MET A 24 -6.10 9.13 0.45
C MET A 24 -7.30 10.05 0.58
N THR A 25 -7.12 11.34 0.88
CA THR A 25 -8.25 12.23 1.17
C THR A 25 -9.26 12.25 0.03
N GLU A 26 -8.81 12.48 -1.21
CA GLU A 26 -9.71 12.52 -2.36
C GLU A 26 -10.46 11.18 -2.59
N HIS A 27 -9.79 10.04 -2.42
CA HIS A 27 -10.43 8.73 -2.59
C HIS A 27 -11.48 8.44 -1.52
N LEU A 28 -11.22 8.84 -0.27
CA LEU A 28 -12.16 8.68 0.84
C LEU A 28 -13.38 9.60 0.68
N GLU A 29 -13.15 10.86 0.32
CA GLU A 29 -14.23 11.85 0.16
C GLU A 29 -15.16 11.48 -1.01
N ARG A 30 -14.64 10.88 -2.09
CA ARG A 30 -15.45 10.33 -3.18
C ARG A 30 -16.40 9.22 -2.74
N GLN A 31 -16.07 8.52 -1.65
CA GLN A 31 -16.94 7.52 -1.00
C GLN A 31 -17.76 8.11 0.16
N GLY A 32 -17.79 9.44 0.32
CA GLY A 32 -18.51 10.10 1.40
C GLY A 32 -17.82 10.00 2.78
N ILE A 33 -16.57 9.52 2.83
CA ILE A 33 -15.81 9.37 4.08
C ILE A 33 -14.90 10.58 4.27
N PHE A 34 -15.24 11.43 5.24
CA PHE A 34 -14.47 12.63 5.57
C PHE A 34 -13.69 12.42 6.87
N LEU A 35 -12.38 12.20 6.76
CA LEU A 35 -11.53 11.94 7.92
C LEU A 35 -10.97 13.24 8.54
N SER A 36 -10.96 13.30 9.86
CA SER A 36 -10.24 14.34 10.60
C SER A 36 -8.72 14.14 10.51
N ASN A 37 -7.95 15.17 10.85
CA ASN A 37 -6.50 15.05 10.98
C ASN A 37 -6.10 13.95 11.99
N GLU A 38 -6.83 13.85 13.10
CA GLU A 38 -6.63 12.83 14.12
C GLU A 38 -6.90 11.43 13.59
N ALA A 39 -7.95 11.24 12.79
CA ALA A 39 -8.22 9.95 12.14
C ALA A 39 -7.10 9.54 11.17
N HIS A 40 -6.54 10.50 10.41
CA HIS A 40 -5.36 10.23 9.59
C HIS A 40 -4.13 9.84 10.42
N LEU A 41 -3.92 10.50 11.57
CA LEU A 41 -2.83 10.20 12.50
C LEU A 41 -3.01 8.81 13.12
N ASN A 42 -4.20 8.46 13.60
CA ASN A 42 -4.51 7.14 14.16
C ASN A 42 -4.21 6.03 13.14
N ARG A 43 -4.55 6.23 11.87
CA ARG A 43 -4.27 5.25 10.80
C ARG A 43 -2.80 5.21 10.37
N LEU A 44 -2.03 6.27 10.66
CA LEU A 44 -0.57 6.25 10.52
C LEU A 44 0.05 5.41 11.66
N GLU A 45 -0.32 5.70 12.91
CA GLU A 45 0.20 5.06 14.12
C GLU A 45 -0.17 3.57 14.21
N ASP A 46 -1.34 3.20 13.70
CA ASP A 46 -1.78 1.82 13.55
C ASP A 46 -0.73 1.00 12.78
N HIS A 47 -0.17 -0.02 13.43
CA HIS A 47 0.92 -0.85 12.91
C HIS A 47 2.10 -0.05 12.34
N TYR A 48 2.47 1.08 12.97
CA TYR A 48 3.52 1.97 12.46
C TYR A 48 4.84 1.25 12.13
N LYS A 49 5.24 0.29 12.98
CA LYS A 49 6.47 -0.52 12.83
C LYS A 49 6.53 -1.33 11.52
N CYS A 50 5.40 -1.54 10.86
CA CYS A 50 5.29 -2.22 9.57
C CYS A 50 5.53 -1.29 8.36
N SER A 51 5.70 0.01 8.60
CA SER A 51 5.86 1.01 7.54
C SER A 51 7.29 1.03 7.01
N HIS A 52 7.43 1.04 5.70
CA HIS A 52 8.69 1.20 4.99
C HIS A 52 8.59 2.37 4.02
N LEU A 53 9.61 3.21 3.98
CA LEU A 53 9.77 4.16 2.89
C LEU A 53 10.13 3.42 1.61
N ILE A 54 9.50 3.83 0.51
CA ILE A 54 9.85 3.40 -0.84
C ILE A 54 10.90 4.35 -1.38
N ILE A 55 12.08 3.81 -1.68
CA ILE A 55 13.18 4.52 -2.33
C ILE A 55 13.37 3.92 -3.73
N VAL A 56 13.32 4.77 -4.76
CA VAL A 56 13.53 4.41 -6.16
C VAL A 56 14.71 5.20 -6.71
N ASP A 57 15.72 4.50 -7.22
CA ASP A 57 16.93 5.10 -7.79
C ASP A 57 17.54 6.20 -6.87
N GLY A 58 17.58 5.91 -5.56
CA GLY A 58 18.09 6.80 -4.50
C GLY A 58 17.12 7.88 -4.01
N SER A 59 15.95 8.04 -4.62
CA SER A 59 14.96 9.06 -4.26
C SER A 59 13.79 8.48 -3.47
N LYS A 60 13.36 9.17 -2.41
CA LYS A 60 12.16 8.80 -1.64
C LYS A 60 10.90 9.12 -2.46
N VAL A 61 10.07 8.11 -2.74
CA VAL A 61 8.90 8.24 -3.63
C VAL A 61 7.57 7.81 -3.01
N GLY A 62 7.57 7.22 -1.80
CA GLY A 62 6.34 6.78 -1.18
C GLY A 62 6.51 5.97 0.10
N THR A 63 5.46 5.24 0.46
CA THR A 63 5.45 4.27 1.57
C THR A 63 4.77 2.97 1.18
N LEU A 64 5.30 1.87 1.70
CA LEU A 64 4.70 0.54 1.71
C LEU A 64 4.57 0.11 3.18
N LYS A 65 3.34 -0.11 3.66
CA LYS A 65 3.07 -0.71 4.97
C LYS A 65 2.62 -2.14 4.75
N TYR A 66 3.36 -3.10 5.28
CA TYR A 66 3.01 -4.51 5.16
C TYR A 66 3.30 -5.29 6.44
N LEU A 67 2.44 -6.24 6.75
CA LEU A 67 2.62 -7.19 7.84
C LEU A 67 3.03 -8.53 7.25
N LEU A 68 4.18 -9.05 7.68
CA LEU A 68 4.67 -10.37 7.30
C LEU A 68 4.47 -11.34 8.46
N THR A 69 3.83 -12.48 8.20
CA THR A 69 3.68 -13.58 9.14
C THR A 69 4.28 -14.86 8.55
N GLN A 70 4.21 -15.97 9.28
CA GLN A 70 4.59 -17.29 8.76
C GLN A 70 3.60 -17.82 7.71
N GLU A 71 2.38 -17.26 7.67
CA GLU A 71 1.28 -17.77 6.85
C GLU A 71 0.95 -16.88 5.67
N SER A 72 1.30 -15.58 5.73
CA SER A 72 0.88 -14.61 4.73
C SER A 72 1.72 -13.34 4.70
N LEU A 73 1.65 -12.64 3.56
CA LEU A 73 2.02 -11.23 3.43
C LEU A 73 0.75 -10.38 3.35
N GLU A 74 0.57 -9.39 4.21
CA GLU A 74 -0.56 -8.46 4.14
C GLU A 74 -0.06 -7.05 3.80
N ILE A 75 -0.46 -6.52 2.65
CA ILE A 75 -0.14 -5.16 2.23
C ILE A 75 -1.25 -4.23 2.72
N MET A 76 -0.95 -3.50 3.79
CA MET A 76 -1.90 -2.60 4.46
C MET A 76 -2.02 -1.24 3.74
N GLN A 77 -0.90 -0.73 3.20
CA GLN A 77 -0.87 0.56 2.52
C GLN A 77 0.20 0.56 1.41
N LEU A 78 -0.18 1.03 0.22
CA LEU A 78 0.74 1.44 -0.84
C LEU A 78 0.39 2.88 -1.23
N GLN A 79 1.32 3.81 -1.02
CA GLN A 79 1.10 5.21 -1.35
C GLN A 79 2.32 5.76 -2.07
N ILE A 80 2.12 6.18 -3.32
CA ILE A 80 3.15 6.80 -4.15
C ILE A 80 2.86 8.30 -4.22
N MET A 81 3.90 9.12 -4.07
CA MET A 81 3.79 10.57 -4.20
C MET A 81 3.11 10.95 -5.53
N PRO A 82 2.16 11.90 -5.55
CA PRO A 82 1.38 12.23 -6.76
C PRO A 82 2.23 12.46 -8.01
N GLN A 83 3.34 13.18 -7.90
CA GLN A 83 4.28 13.44 -9.01
C GLN A 83 5.05 12.20 -9.52
N CYS A 84 5.02 11.11 -8.77
CA CYS A 84 5.67 9.83 -9.10
C CYS A 84 4.66 8.78 -9.59
N GLN A 85 3.36 9.09 -9.60
CA GLN A 85 2.32 8.18 -10.08
C GLN A 85 2.29 8.09 -11.61
N GLY A 86 1.65 7.05 -12.14
CA GLY A 86 1.56 6.82 -13.60
C GLY A 86 2.86 6.29 -14.25
N GLN A 87 3.95 6.16 -13.50
CA GLN A 87 5.28 5.76 -14.01
C GLN A 87 5.61 4.28 -13.78
N GLY A 88 4.64 3.47 -13.35
CA GLY A 88 4.84 2.05 -13.07
C GLY A 88 5.51 1.72 -11.72
N ILE A 89 5.82 2.72 -10.89
CA ILE A 89 6.47 2.52 -9.57
C ILE A 89 5.62 1.62 -8.66
N GLY A 90 4.32 1.90 -8.51
CA GLY A 90 3.45 1.09 -7.65
C GLY A 90 3.42 -0.39 -8.09
N ARG A 91 3.42 -0.64 -9.40
CA ARG A 91 3.53 -1.99 -9.96
C ARG A 91 4.84 -2.64 -9.58
N ALA A 92 5.95 -1.95 -9.79
CA ALA A 92 7.28 -2.48 -9.54
C ALA A 92 7.49 -2.78 -8.04
N VAL A 93 6.96 -1.95 -7.14
CA VAL A 93 7.02 -2.17 -5.68
C VAL A 93 6.23 -3.41 -5.26
N ILE A 94 5.01 -3.60 -5.77
CA ILE A 94 4.23 -4.81 -5.48
C ILE A 94 4.94 -6.06 -6.02
N GLN A 95 5.45 -6.01 -7.26
CA GLN A 95 6.19 -7.14 -7.83
C GLN A 95 7.45 -7.48 -7.02
N TYR A 96 8.17 -6.45 -6.55
CA TYR A 96 9.36 -6.62 -5.70
C TYR A 96 9.02 -7.39 -4.42
N ILE A 97 8.04 -6.92 -3.64
CA ILE A 97 7.72 -7.54 -2.34
C ILE A 97 7.06 -8.91 -2.51
N VAL A 98 6.19 -9.08 -3.51
CA VAL A 98 5.56 -10.38 -3.80
C VAL A 98 6.60 -11.41 -4.24
N ALA A 99 7.60 -11.04 -5.04
CA ALA A 99 8.64 -11.97 -5.46
C ALA A 99 9.48 -12.47 -4.26
N GLU A 100 9.80 -11.56 -3.33
CA GLU A 100 10.54 -11.88 -2.09
C GLU A 100 9.78 -12.89 -1.22
N TYR A 101 8.45 -12.82 -1.18
CA TYR A 101 7.59 -13.70 -0.38
C TYR A 101 6.65 -14.57 -1.23
N SER A 102 7.12 -15.01 -2.40
CA SER A 102 6.29 -15.71 -3.42
C SER A 102 5.69 -17.05 -2.95
N HIS A 103 6.24 -17.61 -1.88
CA HIS A 103 5.75 -18.81 -1.22
C HIS A 103 4.56 -18.56 -0.28
N LEU A 104 4.22 -17.30 -0.01
CA LEU A 104 3.09 -16.89 0.84
C LEU A 104 1.97 -16.29 0.00
N PRO A 105 0.69 -16.53 0.36
CA PRO A 105 -0.40 -15.75 -0.18
C PRO A 105 -0.25 -14.28 0.26
N THR A 106 -0.51 -13.37 -0.68
CA THR A 106 -0.47 -11.92 -0.42
C THR A 106 -1.87 -11.34 -0.39
N TYR A 107 -2.23 -10.67 0.70
CA TYR A 107 -3.54 -10.04 0.89
C TYR A 107 -3.44 -8.53 0.85
N LEU A 108 -4.51 -7.87 0.41
CA LEU A 108 -4.71 -6.43 0.53
C LEU A 108 -6.20 -6.09 0.52
N THR A 109 -6.53 -4.89 0.98
CA THR A 109 -7.83 -4.25 0.68
C THR A 109 -7.64 -3.00 -0.17
N VAL A 110 -8.66 -2.67 -0.95
CA VAL A 110 -8.66 -1.47 -1.80
C VAL A 110 -10.06 -0.87 -1.87
N LEU A 111 -10.15 0.45 -1.68
CA LEU A 111 -11.42 1.18 -1.83
C LEU A 111 -11.97 0.99 -3.26
N LYS A 112 -13.29 0.77 -3.39
CA LYS A 112 -13.97 0.57 -4.67
C LYS A 112 -13.79 1.73 -5.66
N GLU A 113 -13.64 2.95 -5.17
CA GLU A 113 -13.38 4.14 -6.00
C GLU A 113 -11.89 4.39 -6.26
N ASN A 114 -10.99 3.58 -5.69
CA ASN A 114 -9.56 3.72 -5.90
C ASN A 114 -9.15 2.99 -7.20
N PRO A 115 -8.56 3.69 -8.19
CA PRO A 115 -8.12 3.09 -9.44
C PRO A 115 -6.99 2.06 -9.27
N ALA A 116 -6.35 2.01 -8.10
CA ALA A 116 -5.35 0.98 -7.77
C ALA A 116 -5.92 -0.45 -7.85
N GLN A 117 -7.24 -0.66 -7.74
CA GLN A 117 -7.85 -1.98 -7.95
C GLN A 117 -7.44 -2.60 -9.30
N TYR A 118 -7.37 -1.80 -10.37
CA TYR A 118 -6.97 -2.27 -11.70
C TYR A 118 -5.47 -2.57 -11.78
N LEU A 119 -4.65 -1.96 -10.95
CA LEU A 119 -3.25 -2.35 -10.79
C LEU A 119 -3.17 -3.76 -10.19
N TYR A 120 -3.87 -4.00 -9.07
CA TYR A 120 -3.83 -5.28 -8.38
C TYR A 120 -4.40 -6.42 -9.24
N GLN A 121 -5.53 -6.20 -9.91
CA GLN A 121 -6.11 -7.17 -10.85
C GLN A 121 -5.13 -7.55 -11.97
N ARG A 122 -4.44 -6.56 -12.57
CA ARG A 122 -3.41 -6.81 -13.60
C ARG A 122 -2.19 -7.56 -13.07
N LEU A 123 -1.96 -7.54 -11.76
CA LEU A 123 -0.90 -8.30 -11.09
C LEU A 123 -1.35 -9.70 -10.66
N GLY A 124 -2.59 -10.10 -10.97
CA GLY A 124 -3.12 -11.42 -10.66
C GLY A 124 -3.83 -11.52 -9.31
N PHE A 125 -4.01 -10.40 -8.59
CA PHE A 125 -4.86 -10.40 -7.41
C PHE A 125 -6.31 -10.64 -7.81
N VAL A 126 -6.98 -11.53 -7.08
CA VAL A 126 -8.40 -11.84 -7.24
C VAL A 126 -9.18 -11.37 -6.02
N THR A 127 -10.40 -10.87 -6.24
CA THR A 127 -11.29 -10.47 -5.15
C THR A 127 -11.85 -11.72 -4.46
N THR A 128 -11.68 -11.82 -3.14
CA THR A 128 -12.21 -12.92 -2.31
C THR A 128 -13.50 -12.55 -1.60
N SER A 129 -13.64 -11.28 -1.22
CA SER A 129 -14.85 -10.72 -0.63
C SER A 129 -14.89 -9.21 -0.88
N GLU A 130 -16.01 -8.58 -0.57
CA GLU A 130 -16.17 -7.13 -0.57
C GLU A 130 -17.12 -6.72 0.55
N ASP A 131 -16.98 -5.48 1.02
CA ASP A 131 -17.98 -4.83 1.86
C ASP A 131 -18.58 -3.62 1.12
N GLU A 132 -19.21 -2.68 1.82
CA GLU A 132 -19.77 -1.47 1.20
C GLU A 132 -18.69 -0.60 0.51
N TYR A 133 -17.46 -0.56 1.04
CA TYR A 133 -16.44 0.41 0.68
C TYR A 133 -15.22 -0.19 -0.02
N GLU A 134 -14.85 -1.44 0.29
CA GLU A 134 -13.58 -2.05 -0.10
C GLU A 134 -13.75 -3.42 -0.80
N TYR A 135 -12.84 -3.70 -1.72
CA TYR A 135 -12.56 -5.05 -2.19
C TYR A 135 -11.45 -5.67 -1.34
N HIS A 136 -11.65 -6.92 -0.92
CA HIS A 136 -10.64 -7.73 -0.28
C HIS A 136 -10.04 -8.63 -1.34
N MET A 137 -8.72 -8.57 -1.52
CA MET A 137 -8.04 -9.23 -2.62
C MET A 137 -6.91 -10.12 -2.13
N VAL A 138 -6.68 -11.22 -2.85
CA VAL A 138 -5.58 -12.14 -2.62
C VAL A 138 -4.82 -12.39 -3.92
N LEU A 139 -3.50 -12.42 -3.83
CA LEU A 139 -2.64 -13.09 -4.79
C LEU A 139 -2.24 -14.43 -4.17
N PRO A 140 -2.70 -15.58 -4.72
CA PRO A 140 -2.34 -16.89 -4.20
C PRO A 140 -0.83 -17.12 -4.20
N ALA A 141 -0.32 -17.88 -3.23
CA ALA A 141 1.06 -18.34 -3.24
C ALA A 141 1.35 -19.11 -4.54
N THR A 142 2.55 -18.93 -5.09
CA THR A 142 2.98 -19.79 -6.21
C THR A 142 3.31 -21.16 -5.65
N THR A 143 2.61 -22.20 -6.09
CA THR A 143 3.00 -23.58 -5.80
C THR A 143 4.26 -23.87 -6.60
N VAL A 144 5.40 -23.98 -5.93
CA VAL A 144 6.66 -24.45 -6.52
C VAL A 144 6.58 -25.96 -6.75
#